data_AF-A0A1V4MK55-F1
#
_entry.id   AF-A0A1V4MK55-F1
#
_cell.length_a   1.000
_cell.length_b   1.000
_cell.length_c   1.000
_cell.angle_alpha   90.00
_cell.angle_beta   90.00
_cell.angle_gamma   90.00
#
_symmetry.space_group_name_H-M   'P 1'
#
loop_
_entity.id
_entity.type
_entity.pdbx_description
1 polymer ?
#
loop_
_entity_poly.entity_id
_entity_poly.type
_entity_poly.pdbx_seq_one_letter_code
_entity_poly.pdbx_strand_id
1 'polypeptide(L)'
;MANITQEYFGADRYTYDFGLCSIKHGFAQIDTGQDASYYGQWCNPFRLLIFQYIEGDCITTECETAAEFCEEIRKIVQYHTQNDRFYGIDPGLNLELIEQFTKLGLADLLH
;
A
#
# COMPACT_ATOMS: atom_id res chain seq x y z
N MET A 1 -12.39 7.87 11.43
CA MET A 1 -10.97 8.10 11.80
C MET A 1 -10.26 6.78 11.58
N ALA A 2 -9.15 6.75 10.85
CA ALA A 2 -8.46 5.49 10.55
C ALA A 2 -7.94 4.81 11.84
N ASN A 3 -8.15 3.50 11.94
CA ASN A 3 -7.63 2.67 13.01
C ASN A 3 -6.20 2.22 12.66
N ILE A 4 -5.26 2.35 13.58
CA ILE A 4 -3.85 2.01 13.35
C ILE A 4 -3.42 0.94 14.35
N THR A 5 -2.92 -0.17 13.83
CA THR A 5 -2.31 -1.25 14.63
C THR A 5 -0.85 -1.40 14.30
N GLN A 6 -0.06 -1.75 15.31
CA GLN A 6 1.38 -1.97 15.21
C GLN A 6 1.74 -3.34 15.75
N GLU A 7 2.60 -4.04 15.04
CA GLU A 7 3.17 -5.31 15.45
C GLU A 7 4.63 -5.41 15.01
N TYR A 8 5.36 -6.39 15.54
CA TYR A 8 6.73 -6.66 15.16
C TYR A 8 6.86 -8.07 14.60
N PHE A 9 7.47 -8.20 13.43
CA PHE A 9 7.77 -9.46 12.79
C PHE A 9 9.11 -9.39 12.06
N GLY A 10 10.17 -9.87 12.70
CA GLY A 10 11.53 -9.84 12.17
C GLY A 10 11.72 -10.80 10.99
N ALA A 11 11.40 -10.33 9.78
CA ALA A 11 11.49 -11.08 8.54
C ALA A 11 12.04 -10.22 7.38
N ASP A 12 11.78 -10.65 6.15
CA ASP A 12 11.99 -9.86 4.94
C ASP A 12 10.61 -9.45 4.38
N ARG A 13 10.53 -8.29 3.74
CA ARG A 13 9.32 -7.81 3.07
C ARG A 13 8.72 -8.83 2.10
N TYR A 14 9.56 -9.70 1.51
CA TYR A 14 9.12 -10.74 0.58
C TYR A 14 8.11 -11.72 1.21
N THR A 15 8.11 -11.84 2.54
CA THR A 15 7.07 -12.60 3.27
C THR A 15 5.67 -12.04 2.99
N TYR A 16 5.56 -10.73 2.81
CA TYR A 16 4.32 -10.04 2.51
C TYR A 16 4.03 -10.01 1.01
N ASP A 17 5.02 -9.70 0.18
CA ASP A 17 4.89 -9.70 -1.29
C ASP A 17 4.28 -10.99 -1.82
N PHE A 18 4.78 -12.13 -1.33
CA PHE A 18 4.33 -13.46 -1.77
C PHE A 18 3.27 -14.06 -0.83
N GLY A 19 2.97 -13.40 0.27
CA GLY A 19 2.06 -13.83 1.33
C GLY A 19 0.83 -12.95 1.46
N LEU A 20 0.65 -12.34 2.63
CA LEU A 20 -0.57 -11.60 3.00
C LEU A 20 -0.88 -10.44 2.05
N CYS A 21 0.15 -9.73 1.59
CA CYS A 21 0.03 -8.52 0.76
C CYS A 21 0.16 -8.80 -0.73
N SER A 22 -0.05 -10.05 -1.16
CA SER A 22 -0.03 -10.41 -2.57
C SER A 22 -1.32 -10.00 -3.30
N ILE A 23 -1.23 -9.85 -4.63
CA ILE A 23 -2.36 -9.54 -5.53
C ILE A 23 -3.55 -10.49 -5.34
N LYS A 24 -3.30 -11.78 -5.06
CA LYS A 24 -4.37 -12.77 -4.83
C LYS A 24 -5.23 -12.45 -3.60
N HIS A 25 -4.72 -11.64 -2.68
CA HIS A 25 -5.44 -11.16 -1.50
C HIS A 25 -5.95 -9.72 -1.66
N GLY A 26 -5.92 -9.18 -2.90
CA GLY A 26 -6.43 -7.85 -3.22
C GLY A 26 -5.52 -6.70 -2.82
N PHE A 27 -4.23 -6.97 -2.61
CA PHE A 27 -3.24 -5.93 -2.36
C PHE A 27 -2.51 -5.53 -3.64
N ALA A 28 -2.14 -4.26 -3.72
CA ALA A 28 -1.23 -3.68 -4.70
C ALA A 28 -0.03 -3.09 -3.96
N GLN A 29 1.16 -3.20 -4.54
CA GLN A 29 2.36 -2.60 -3.95
C GLN A 29 2.36 -1.10 -4.22
N ILE A 30 2.79 -0.30 -3.25
CA ILE A 30 3.06 1.13 -3.41
C ILE A 30 4.58 1.24 -3.68
N ASP A 31 4.94 1.42 -4.94
CA ASP A 31 6.33 1.41 -5.39
C ASP A 31 7.02 2.76 -5.12
N THR A 32 8.16 2.70 -4.44
CA THR A 32 8.93 3.87 -4.03
C THR A 32 10.42 3.67 -4.26
N GLY A 33 11.22 4.73 -4.14
CA GLY A 33 12.68 4.68 -4.20
C GLY A 33 13.34 3.95 -3.03
N GLN A 34 12.57 3.58 -2.00
CA GLN A 34 13.01 2.83 -0.83
C GLN A 34 12.86 1.31 -0.97
N ASP A 35 12.52 0.80 -2.16
CA ASP A 35 12.24 -0.62 -2.36
C ASP A 35 13.46 -1.49 -2.00
N ALA A 36 13.37 -2.22 -0.89
CA ALA A 36 14.46 -3.02 -0.32
C ALA A 36 13.90 -4.20 0.50
N SER A 37 14.71 -5.22 0.79
CA SER A 37 14.28 -6.37 1.60
C SER A 37 13.70 -6.00 2.97
N TYR A 38 14.12 -4.86 3.52
CA TYR A 38 13.72 -4.39 4.84
C TYR A 38 12.59 -3.35 4.81
N TYR A 39 12.06 -2.98 3.64
CA TYR A 39 11.05 -1.93 3.52
C TYR A 39 10.03 -2.25 2.44
N GLY A 40 8.74 -2.14 2.75
CA GLY A 40 7.68 -2.25 1.75
C GLY A 40 6.38 -1.59 2.18
N GLN A 41 5.58 -1.19 1.20
CA GLN A 41 4.25 -0.61 1.41
C GLN A 41 3.27 -1.23 0.43
N TRP A 42 2.07 -1.55 0.90
CA TRP A 42 1.00 -2.14 0.10
C TRP A 42 -0.33 -1.55 0.51
N CYS A 43 -1.30 -1.57 -0.40
CA CYS A 43 -2.66 -1.14 -0.10
C CYS A 43 -3.70 -2.08 -0.72
N ASN A 44 -4.83 -2.21 -0.03
CA ASN A 44 -5.96 -3.01 -0.47
C ASN A 44 -7.18 -2.09 -0.65
N PRO A 45 -7.55 -1.75 -1.90
CA PRO A 45 -8.62 -0.79 -2.16
C PRO A 45 -10.03 -1.37 -1.98
N PHE A 46 -10.16 -2.68 -1.75
CA PHE A 46 -11.43 -3.33 -1.42
C PHE A 46 -11.73 -3.28 0.07
N ARG A 47 -10.67 -3.44 0.89
CA ARG A 47 -10.75 -3.45 2.35
C ARG A 47 -10.37 -2.11 2.99
N LEU A 48 -9.93 -1.14 2.18
CA LEU A 48 -9.47 0.17 2.63
C LEU A 48 -8.30 0.07 3.62
N LEU A 49 -7.37 -0.86 3.35
CA LEU A 49 -6.21 -1.13 4.18
C LEU A 49 -4.93 -0.60 3.54
N ILE A 50 -4.03 -0.11 4.39
CA ILE A 50 -2.65 0.20 4.03
C ILE A 50 -1.75 -0.57 4.99
N PHE A 51 -0.80 -1.32 4.45
CA PHE A 51 0.18 -2.06 5.23
C PHE A 51 1.58 -1.53 4.93
N GLN A 52 2.39 -1.35 5.97
CA GLN A 52 3.76 -0.90 5.86
C GLN A 52 4.65 -1.83 6.67
N TYR A 53 5.80 -2.17 6.11
CA TYR A 53 6.84 -2.97 6.73
C TYR A 53 8.15 -2.17 6.74
N ILE A 54 8.80 -2.04 7.89
CA ILE A 54 10.05 -1.30 8.07
C ILE A 54 10.93 -2.03 9.10
N GLU A 55 11.95 -2.74 8.65
CA GLU A 55 12.96 -3.40 9.52
C GLU A 55 12.36 -4.27 10.65
N GLY A 56 11.20 -4.88 10.40
CA GLY A 56 10.48 -5.70 11.37
C GLY A 56 9.21 -5.03 11.93
N ASP A 57 9.15 -3.70 11.94
CA ASP A 57 7.97 -2.97 12.34
C ASP A 57 6.89 -3.06 11.26
N CYS A 58 5.70 -3.47 11.67
CA CYS A 58 4.55 -3.68 10.81
C CYS A 58 3.45 -2.73 11.25
N ILE A 59 2.98 -1.88 10.34
CA ILE A 59 1.94 -0.88 10.60
C ILE A 59 0.79 -1.15 9.65
N THR A 60 -0.39 -1.40 10.21
CA THR A 60 -1.64 -1.50 9.43
C THR A 60 -2.52 -0.30 9.73
N THR A 61 -2.92 0.42 8.69
CA THR A 61 -3.92 1.48 8.75
C THR A 61 -5.20 0.96 8.09
N GLU A 62 -6.29 0.94 8.85
CA GLU A 62 -7.62 0.58 8.37
C GLU A 62 -8.51 1.83 8.33
N CYS A 63 -8.94 2.21 7.13
CA CYS A 63 -9.79 3.36 6.91
C CYS A 63 -11.27 2.95 6.93
N GLU A 64 -12.13 3.77 7.54
CA GLU A 64 -13.57 3.46 7.64
C GLU A 64 -14.31 3.83 6.36
N THR A 65 -13.75 4.76 5.57
CA THR A 65 -14.36 5.27 4.34
C THR A 65 -13.38 5.34 3.18
N ALA A 66 -13.91 5.29 1.96
CA ALA A 66 -13.12 5.48 0.75
C ALA A 66 -12.40 6.83 0.71
N ALA A 67 -13.02 7.89 1.26
CA ALA A 67 -12.43 9.21 1.32
C ALA A 67 -11.17 9.24 2.21
N GLU A 68 -11.26 8.62 3.40
CA GLU A 68 -10.11 8.48 4.31
C GLU A 68 -8.99 7.67 3.66
N PHE A 69 -9.32 6.55 3.02
CA PHE A 69 -8.33 5.73 2.31
C PHE A 69 -7.60 6.52 1.21
N CYS A 70 -8.34 7.26 0.40
CA CYS A 70 -7.76 8.10 -0.64
C CYS A 70 -6.87 9.20 -0.05
N GLU A 71 -7.29 9.82 1.05
CA GLU A 71 -6.48 10.84 1.74
C GLU A 71 -5.15 10.26 2.26
N GLU A 72 -5.18 9.08 2.90
CA GLU A 72 -3.98 8.43 3.41
C GLU A 72 -3.03 7.99 2.27
N ILE A 73 -3.55 7.44 1.19
CA ILE A 73 -2.74 7.13 -0.01
C ILE A 73 -2.08 8.40 -0.56
N ARG A 74 -2.81 9.52 -0.65
CA ARG A 74 -2.26 10.79 -1.14
C ARG A 74 -1.20 11.37 -0.21
N LYS A 75 -1.33 11.21 1.11
CA LYS A 75 -0.29 11.58 2.09
C LYS A 75 0.99 10.78 1.86
N ILE A 76 0.87 9.47 1.64
CA ILE A 76 2.01 8.59 1.32
C ILE A 76 2.69 9.04 0.02
N VAL A 77 1.92 9.25 -1.04
CA VAL A 77 2.44 9.75 -2.33
C VAL A 77 3.14 11.09 -2.16
N GLN A 78 2.55 12.02 -1.41
CA GLN A 78 3.15 13.33 -1.14
C GLN A 78 4.47 13.19 -0.39
N TYR A 79 4.53 12.36 0.65
CA TYR A 79 5.74 12.13 1.43
C TYR A 79 6.87 11.60 0.54
N HIS A 80 6.62 10.56 -0.24
CA HIS A 80 7.64 9.98 -1.13
C HIS A 80 8.03 10.91 -2.26
N THR A 81 7.09 11.68 -2.81
CA THR A 81 7.40 12.71 -3.82
C THR A 81 8.32 13.81 -3.27
N GLN A 82 8.23 14.12 -1.98
CA GLN A 82 9.01 15.18 -1.33
C GLN A 82 10.34 14.72 -0.76
N ASN A 83 10.44 13.48 -0.28
CA ASN A 83 11.58 12.99 0.50
C ASN A 83 12.38 11.87 -0.18
N ASP A 84 11.80 11.23 -1.20
CA ASP A 84 12.40 10.13 -1.95
C ASP A 84 11.84 10.15 -3.38
N ARG A 85 11.15 9.08 -3.82
CA ARG A 85 10.56 8.93 -5.14
C ARG A 85 9.34 8.04 -5.03
N PHE A 86 8.23 8.51 -5.59
CA PHE A 86 7.05 7.68 -5.84
C PHE A 86 7.08 7.19 -7.29
N TYR A 87 6.94 5.88 -7.51
CA TYR A 87 6.88 5.29 -8.85
C TYR A 87 5.44 5.06 -9.30
N GLY A 88 4.60 4.54 -8.41
CA GLY A 88 3.22 4.18 -8.73
C GLY A 88 2.65 3.20 -7.71
N ILE A 89 1.39 2.85 -7.91
CA ILE A 89 0.76 1.70 -7.28
C ILE A 89 0.72 0.60 -8.33
N ASP A 90 1.32 -0.56 -8.04
CA ASP A 90 1.37 -1.72 -8.94
C ASP A 90 0.24 -2.72 -8.60
N PRO A 91 -0.88 -2.72 -9.37
CA PRO A 91 -1.93 -3.73 -9.24
C PRO A 91 -1.60 -5.03 -10.00
N GLY A 92 -0.41 -5.12 -10.60
CA GLY A 92 -0.06 -6.10 -11.61
C GLY A 92 -1.02 -6.06 -12.80
N LEU A 93 -1.24 -7.23 -13.41
CA LEU A 93 -2.23 -7.38 -14.50
C LEU A 93 -3.66 -7.64 -13.97
N ASN A 94 -3.94 -7.34 -12.71
CA ASN A 94 -5.24 -7.62 -12.11
C ASN A 94 -6.25 -6.51 -12.46
N LEU A 95 -7.18 -6.83 -13.35
CA LEU A 95 -8.21 -5.91 -13.83
C LEU A 95 -9.15 -5.44 -12.72
N GLU A 96 -9.47 -6.27 -11.74
CA GLU A 96 -10.35 -5.89 -10.64
C GLU A 96 -9.70 -4.82 -9.75
N LEU A 97 -8.40 -4.95 -9.47
CA LEU A 97 -7.65 -3.93 -8.74
C LEU A 97 -7.61 -2.62 -9.52
N ILE A 98 -7.27 -2.66 -10.82
CA ILE A 98 -7.22 -1.48 -11.69
C ILE A 98 -8.58 -0.76 -11.69
N GLU A 99 -9.67 -1.51 -11.89
CA GLU A 99 -11.03 -0.95 -11.86
C GLU A 99 -11.37 -0.35 -10.51
N GLN A 100 -10.98 -1.01 -9.41
CA GLN A 100 -11.30 -0.54 -8.07
C GLN A 100 -10.56 0.76 -7.73
N PHE A 101 -9.26 0.85 -8.02
CA PHE A 101 -8.51 2.11 -7.87
C PHE A 101 -9.10 3.22 -8.75
N THR A 102 -9.53 2.88 -9.97
CA THR A 102 -10.19 3.84 -10.86
C THR A 102 -11.49 4.37 -10.27
N LYS A 103 -12.34 3.50 -9.71
CA LYS A 103 -13.59 3.90 -9.03
C LYS A 103 -13.34 4.79 -7.81
N LEU A 104 -12.22 4.59 -7.11
CA LEU A 104 -11.80 5.42 -5.98
C LEU A 104 -11.19 6.76 -6.39
N GLY A 105 -10.95 7.01 -7.69
CA GLY A 105 -10.31 8.25 -8.15
C GLY A 105 -8.79 8.26 -7.93
N LEU A 106 -8.16 7.08 -7.95
CA LEU A 106 -6.72 6.89 -7.80
C LEU A 106 -6.05 6.34 -9.07
N ALA A 107 -6.74 6.39 -10.22
CA ALA A 107 -6.21 5.89 -11.50
C ALA A 107 -4.92 6.60 -11.93
N ASP A 108 -4.75 7.87 -11.56
CA ASP A 108 -3.55 8.66 -11.84
C ASP A 108 -2.31 8.22 -11.04
N LEU A 109 -2.49 7.33 -10.06
CA LEU A 109 -1.40 6.76 -9.26
C LEU A 109 -0.97 5.36 -9.72
N LEU A 110 -1.70 4.74 -10.66
CA LEU A 110 -1.35 3.41 -11.17
C LEU A 110 -0.18 3.49 -12.17
N HIS A 111 0.66 2.46 -12.21
CA HIS A 111 1.70 2.28 -13.24
C HIS A 111 1.74 0.87 -13.81
#